data_AF-A0A2V3JM57-F1
#
_entry.id   AF-A0A2V3JM57-F1
#
_cell.length_a   1.000
_cell.length_b   1.000
_cell.length_c   1.000
_cell.angle_alpha   90.00
_cell.angle_beta   90.00
_cell.angle_gamma   90.00
#
_symmetry.space_group_name_H-M   'P 1'
#
loop_
_entity.id
_entity.type
_entity.pdbx_description
1 polymer ?
#
loop_
_entity_poly.entity_id
_entity_poly.type
_entity_poly.pdbx_seq_one_letter_code
_entity_poly.pdbx_strand_id
1 'polypeptide(L)' 'MIGKCLFLIKFIEHWGTGTNRIIDSCVNHGLHEPIFEELSGGLVVTLRKMITTETLKEMNLNELPVKAV' A
#
# COMPACT_ATOMS: atom_id res chain seq x y z
N MET A 1 19.28 5.48 -17.72
CA MET A 1 18.50 4.80 -16.65
C MET A 1 17.75 5.85 -15.85
N ILE A 2 16.42 5.81 -15.85
CA ILE A 2 15.57 6.86 -15.26
C ILE A 2 15.73 7.00 -13.74
N GLY A 3 15.84 5.90 -13.00
CA GLY A 3 15.92 6.00 -11.54
C GLY A 3 17.22 6.61 -11.03
N LYS A 4 18.34 6.54 -11.77
CA LYS A 4 19.56 7.30 -11.43
C LYS A 4 19.33 8.81 -11.51
N CYS A 5 18.61 9.27 -12.54
CA CYS A 5 18.26 10.68 -12.66
C CYS A 5 17.35 11.13 -11.51
N LEU A 6 16.33 10.33 -11.17
CA LEU A 6 15.42 10.62 -10.06
C LEU A 6 16.13 10.63 -8.69
N PHE A 7 17.12 9.75 -8.49
CA PHE A 7 17.95 9.75 -7.29
C PHE A 7 18.82 11.00 -7.19
N LEU A 8 19.47 11.42 -8.29
CA LEU A 8 20.34 12.60 -8.31
C LEU A 8 19.59 13.91 -8.03
N ILE A 9 18.35 14.03 -8.50
CA ILE A 9 17.48 15.17 -8.20
C ILE A 9 16.71 15.02 -6.87
N LYS A 10 17.02 13.98 -6.08
CA LYS A 10 16.42 13.67 -4.78
C LYS A 10 14.90 13.44 -4.79
N PHE A 11 14.36 12.96 -5.92
CA PHE A 11 12.95 12.56 -6.02
C PHE A 11 12.69 11.16 -5.47
N ILE A 12 13.67 10.27 -5.59
CA ILE A 12 13.63 8.95 -4.98
C ILE A 12 14.85 8.75 -4.08
N GLU A 13 14.69 7.88 -3.11
CA GLU A 13 15.78 7.38 -2.28
C GLU A 13 16.63 6.32 -2.99
N HIS A 14 17.61 5.78 -2.27
CA HIS A 14 18.40 4.67 -2.77
C HIS A 14 17.51 3.43 -2.98
N TRP A 15 17.78 2.65 -4.03
CA TRP A 15 16.95 1.49 -4.37
C TRP A 15 16.80 0.50 -3.21
N GLY A 16 15.58 0.03 -2.99
CA GLY A 16 15.27 -1.02 -2.02
C GLY A 16 14.77 -0.56 -0.65
N THR A 17 14.88 0.73 -0.30
CA THR A 17 14.40 1.23 1.01
C THR A 17 12.95 1.72 0.99
N GLY A 18 12.45 2.15 -0.17
CA GLY A 18 11.11 2.74 -0.28
C GLY A 18 9.97 1.78 0.00
N THR A 19 10.06 0.52 -0.44
CA THR A 19 9.00 -0.47 -0.26
C THR A 19 8.79 -0.80 1.22
N ASN A 20 9.87 -1.01 1.97
CA ASN A 20 9.80 -1.24 3.42
C ASN A 20 9.19 -0.04 4.13
N ARG A 21 9.56 1.19 3.76
CA ARG A 21 8.96 2.40 4.36
C ARG A 21 7.46 2.51 4.09
N ILE A 22 6.98 2.06 2.92
CA ILE A 22 5.55 2.02 2.63
C ILE A 22 4.85 1.04 3.57
N ILE A 23 5.41 -0.17 3.75
CA ILE A 23 4.88 -1.19 4.66
C ILE A 23 4.84 -0.65 6.10
N ASP A 24 5.97 -0.15 6.60
CA ASP A 24 6.09 0.42 7.94
C ASP A 24 5.10 1.57 8.14
N SER A 25 4.95 2.43 7.14
CA SER A 25 3.98 3.55 7.19
C SER A 25 2.55 3.04 7.29
N CYS A 26 2.15 2.02 6.51
CA CYS A 26 0.82 1.44 6.62
C CYS A 26 0.56 0.90 8.03
N VAL A 27 1.48 0.08 8.55
CA VAL A 27 1.34 -0.53 9.88
C VAL A 27 1.29 0.53 10.99
N ASN A 28 2.19 1.52 10.94
CA ASN A 28 2.25 2.59 11.95
C ASN A 28 0.99 3.47 11.98
N HIS A 29 0.26 3.57 10.86
CA HIS A 29 -1.01 4.29 10.77
C HIS A 29 -2.24 3.38 11.00
N GLY A 30 -2.05 2.13 11.43
CA GLY A 30 -3.13 1.18 11.69
C GLY A 30 -3.84 0.69 10.42
N LEU A 31 -3.17 0.77 9.27
CA LEU A 31 -3.63 0.22 7.99
C LEU A 31 -3.11 -1.21 7.83
N HIS A 32 -3.82 -2.00 7.03
CA HIS A 32 -3.28 -3.28 6.58
C HIS A 32 -2.04 -3.07 5.72
N GLU A 33 -1.11 -4.01 5.79
CA GLU A 33 0.06 -4.01 4.91
C GLU A 33 -0.36 -3.97 3.43
N PRO A 34 0.40 -3.27 2.57
CA PRO A 34 0.15 -3.28 1.13
C PRO A 34 0.31 -4.69 0.57
N ILE A 35 -0.55 -5.03 -0.38
CA ILE A 35 -0.46 -6.30 -1.09
C ILE A 35 0.34 -6.09 -2.37
N PHE A 36 1.40 -6.86 -2.55
CA PHE A 36 2.26 -6.84 -3.73
C PHE A 36 2.02 -8.12 -4.52
N GLU A 37 1.54 -7.99 -5.76
CA GLU A 37 1.18 -9.12 -6.62
C GLU A 37 1.69 -8.89 -8.04
N GLU A 38 2.08 -9.95 -8.74
CA GLU A 38 2.33 -9.89 -10.17
C GLU A 38 1.08 -10.37 -10.93
N LEU A 39 0.47 -9.46 -11.69
CA LEU A 39 -0.73 -9.75 -12.49
C LEU A 39 -0.45 -9.39 -13.95
N SER A 40 -0.61 -10.37 -14.85
CA SER A 40 -0.40 -10.21 -16.29
C SER A 40 0.96 -9.59 -16.66
N GLY A 41 2.02 -9.94 -15.91
CA GLY A 41 3.38 -9.43 -16.10
C GLY A 41 3.63 -8.02 -15.57
N GLY A 42 2.67 -7.43 -14.86
CA GLY A 42 2.81 -6.16 -14.15
C GLY A 42 2.85 -6.34 -12.64
N LEU A 43 3.62 -5.49 -11.95
CA LEU A 43 3.57 -5.38 -10.49
C LEU A 43 2.38 -4.53 -10.08
N VAL A 44 1.45 -5.12 -9.34
CA VAL A 44 0.29 -4.48 -8.75
C VAL A 44 0.52 -4.31 -7.26
N VAL A 45 0.33 -3.10 -6.76
CA VAL A 45 0.44 -2.76 -5.35
C VAL A 45 -0.88 -2.20 -4.85
N THR A 46 -1.54 -2.92 -3.95
CA THR A 46 -2.84 -2.52 -3.39
C THR A 46 -2.66 -1.98 -1.98
N LEU A 47 -2.94 -0.68 -1.79
CA LEU A 47 -3.01 -0.05 -0.47
C LEU A 47 -4.47 0.01 -0.02
N ARG A 48 -4.77 -0.61 1.13
CA ARG A 48 -6.13 -0.64 1.68
C ARG A 48 -6.32 0.50 2.66
N LYS A 49 -7.36 1.31 2.44
CA LYS A 49 -7.81 2.30 3.43
C LYS A 49 -8.39 1.56 4.65
N MET A 50 -8.26 2.14 5.84
CA MET A 50 -9.00 1.66 7.01
C MET A 50 -10.50 1.76 6.71
N ILE A 51 -11.19 0.62 6.77
CA ILE A 51 -12.64 0.58 6.61
C ILE A 51 -13.23 0.47 8.01
N THR A 52 -13.88 1.54 8.46
CA THR A 52 -14.64 1.56 9.72
C THR A 52 -16.10 1.17 9.48
N THR A 53 -16.80 0.77 10.52
CA THR A 53 -18.22 0.43 10.47
C THR A 53 -19.09 1.55 9.91
N GLU A 54 -18.74 2.81 10.11
CA GLU A 54 -19.43 3.96 9.52
C GLU A 54 -19.21 4.03 8.01
N THR A 55 -17.96 3.93 7.54
CA THR A 55 -17.66 3.91 6.10
C THR A 55 -18.27 2.70 5.38
N LEU A 56 -18.41 1.57 6.07
CA LEU A 56 -19.03 0.36 5.53
C LEU A 56 -20.52 0.56 5.27
N LYS A 57 -21.22 1.25 6.18
CA LYS A 57 -22.64 1.62 6.03
C LYS A 57 -22.87 2.60 4.88
N GLU A 58 -21.98 3.58 4.72
CA GLU A 58 -22.05 4.54 3.60
C GLU A 58 -21.81 3.87 2.24
N MET A 59 -21.00 2.81 2.20
CA MET A 59 -20.63 2.11 0.96
C MET A 59 -21.64 1.04 0.50
N ASN A 60 -22.72 0.74 1.25
CA ASN A 60 -23.70 -0.35 0.94
C ASN A 60 -23.03 -1.70 0.59
N LEU A 61 -21.84 -1.95 1.13
CA LEU A 61 -21.14 -3.22 0.93
C LEU A 61 -21.55 -4.17 2.05
N ASN A 62 -22.31 -5.21 1.72
CA ASN A 62 -22.57 -6.31 2.62
C ASN A 62 -21.26 -7.05 2.90
N GLU A 63 -20.74 -6.86 4.11
CA GLU A 63 -19.81 -7.72 4.85
C GLU A 63 -18.62 -8.28 4.06
N LEU A 64 -17.45 -7.66 4.20
CA LEU A 64 -16.18 -8.37 4.01
C LEU A 64 -15.71 -8.95 5.36
N PRO A 65 -15.13 -10.17 5.37
CA PRO A 65 -14.77 -10.84 6.60
C PRO A 65 -13.61 -10.09 7.25
N VAL A 66 -13.88 -9.49 8.41
CA VAL A 66 -12.88 -9.00 9.35
C VAL A 66 -12.19 -10.23 9.92
N LYS A 67 -11.27 -10.83 9.17
CA LYS A 67 -10.33 -11.79 9.76
C LYS A 67 -9.26 -10.99 10.46
N ALA A 68 -9.49 -10.84 11.75
CA ALA A 68 -8.51 -10.50 12.75
C ALA A 68 -7.24 -11.34 12.56
N VAL A 69 -6.11 -10.64 12.45
CA VAL A 69 -4.80 -10.95 13.03
C VAL A 69 -4.20 -9.63 13.46
#